data_AF-A0A368WCE3-F1
#
_entry.id   AF-A0A368WCE3-F1
#
_cell.length_a   1.000
_cell.length_b   1.000
_cell.length_c   1.000
_cell.angle_alpha   90.00
_cell.angle_beta   90.00
_cell.angle_gamma   90.00
#
_symmetry.space_group_name_H-M   'P 1'
#
loop_
_entity.id
_entity.type
_entity.pdbx_description
1 polymer ?
#
loop_
_entity_poly.entity_id
_entity_poly.type
_entity_poly.pdbx_seq_one_letter_code
_entity_poly.pdbx_strand_id
1 'polypeptide(L)'
;MGCGGGFNDLFRAYGNRNYRPNRGYNDQRQDDTQEKISLIKRLYAEGRIDKDRYYSLKDRAYNGDLSFEQLMDIKESSFDSRENSSYDNEVKEDESNNKDKSINKYKEKIKELEKSKEKVDSIRSKIQDRLNELLQEKEKSEEMAESMVSSSEETARKYIDNKLDIEENIQVLKKREKELEKQIDEIDKTIKEIDTKMLDYEAVKLQEELANIKKDI
;
A
#
# COMPACT_ATOMS: atom_id res chain seq x y z
N MET A 1 15.53 -18.25 -22.14
CA MET A 1 14.26 -17.66 -22.62
C MET A 1 13.16 -18.45 -21.92
N GLY A 2 12.54 -17.97 -20.84
CA GLY A 2 11.65 -16.79 -20.77
C GLY A 2 10.31 -17.18 -21.41
N CYS A 3 9.16 -17.29 -20.75
CA CYS A 3 8.69 -16.79 -19.46
C CYS A 3 7.60 -17.73 -18.92
N GLY A 4 7.48 -17.81 -17.60
CA GLY A 4 6.39 -18.46 -16.89
C GLY A 4 5.10 -17.64 -16.92
N GLY A 5 3.98 -18.36 -16.81
CA GLY A 5 2.65 -17.79 -16.66
C GLY A 5 2.47 -17.07 -15.32
N GLY A 6 1.68 -16.00 -15.36
CA GLY A 6 1.25 -15.25 -14.19
C GLY A 6 -0.08 -14.58 -14.52
N PHE A 7 -1.15 -15.13 -13.93
CA PHE A 7 -2.40 -14.48 -13.57
C PHE A 7 -2.93 -13.37 -14.50
N ASN A 8 -3.67 -13.82 -15.51
CA ASN A 8 -5.05 -13.44 -15.78
C ASN A 8 -5.41 -11.93 -15.76
N ASP A 9 -5.53 -11.40 -16.98
CA ASP A 9 -6.83 -10.98 -17.51
C ASP A 9 -7.59 -9.83 -16.80
N LEU A 10 -6.88 -8.86 -16.23
CA LEU A 10 -7.51 -7.58 -15.84
C LEU A 10 -7.22 -6.41 -16.79
N PHE A 11 -6.34 -6.59 -17.77
CA PHE A 11 -5.89 -5.51 -18.66
C PHE A 11 -5.95 -5.88 -20.14
N ARG A 12 -7.03 -6.54 -20.59
CA ARG A 12 -7.20 -6.90 -22.00
C ARG A 12 -8.54 -6.51 -22.59
N ALA A 13 -8.88 -5.24 -22.45
CA ALA A 13 -9.69 -4.42 -23.36
C ALA A 13 -9.69 -3.06 -22.68
N TYR A 14 -9.05 -2.02 -23.18
CA TYR A 14 -9.62 -1.19 -24.23
C TYR A 14 -8.50 -0.40 -24.90
N GLY A 15 -7.99 -0.97 -26.00
CA GLY A 15 -7.38 -0.20 -27.06
C GLY A 15 -8.40 -0.01 -28.17
N ASN A 16 -8.91 1.22 -28.30
CA ASN A 16 -9.34 1.86 -29.55
C ASN A 16 -10.28 1.10 -30.53
N ARG A 17 -11.55 1.52 -30.62
CA ARG A 17 -12.27 1.65 -31.91
C ARG A 17 -13.58 2.44 -31.76
N ASN A 18 -13.68 3.50 -32.55
CA ASN A 18 -14.88 4.30 -32.84
C ASN A 18 -16.14 3.44 -32.99
N TYR A 19 -17.26 3.83 -32.36
CA TYR A 19 -18.62 3.81 -32.95
C TYR A 19 -19.60 4.54 -32.01
N ARG A 20 -20.14 5.68 -32.45
CA ARG A 20 -21.43 6.18 -31.95
C ARG A 20 -22.53 5.23 -32.50
N PRO A 21 -23.60 4.95 -31.72
CA PRO A 21 -24.81 5.70 -32.00
C PRO A 21 -25.59 6.15 -30.75
N ASN A 22 -26.13 7.34 -30.93
CA ASN A 22 -27.21 8.04 -30.25
C ASN A 22 -28.42 7.15 -29.84
N ARG A 23 -29.25 7.70 -28.93
CA ARG A 23 -30.53 7.23 -28.33
C ARG A 23 -30.35 6.38 -27.08
N GLY A 24 -30.99 6.64 -25.95
CA GLY A 24 -32.05 7.56 -25.58
C GLY A 24 -32.50 7.14 -24.18
N TYR A 25 -32.88 8.10 -23.35
CA TYR A 25 -33.35 7.92 -21.97
C TYR A 25 -34.23 6.69 -21.79
N ASN A 26 -33.81 5.77 -20.92
CA ASN A 26 -34.69 4.79 -20.30
C ASN A 26 -34.30 4.61 -18.83
N ASP A 27 -35.23 5.02 -17.99
CA ASP A 27 -35.27 4.93 -16.53
C ASP A 27 -35.55 3.47 -16.12
N GLN A 28 -34.54 2.62 -16.25
CA GLN A 28 -34.51 1.29 -15.64
C GLN A 28 -33.27 1.23 -14.75
N ARG A 29 -33.49 1.43 -13.44
CA ARG A 29 -32.49 1.27 -12.38
C ARG A 29 -31.92 -0.16 -12.39
N GLN A 30 -30.92 -0.39 -13.23
CA GLN A 30 -29.96 -1.48 -13.00
C GLN A 30 -29.19 -1.12 -11.74
N ASP A 31 -28.92 -2.11 -10.89
CA ASP A 31 -28.19 -1.94 -9.64
C ASP A 31 -26.74 -1.52 -9.94
N ASP A 32 -26.56 -0.22 -10.06
CA ASP A 32 -25.35 0.46 -10.49
C ASP A 32 -24.38 0.71 -9.32
N THR A 33 -24.74 0.19 -8.14
CA THR A 33 -24.03 0.31 -6.86
C THR A 33 -22.58 -0.20 -6.97
N GLN A 34 -22.34 -1.33 -7.64
CA GLN A 34 -21.00 -1.89 -7.80
C GLN A 34 -20.09 -1.01 -8.66
N GLU A 35 -20.65 -0.41 -9.70
CA GLU A 35 -19.93 0.51 -10.57
C GLU A 35 -19.61 1.82 -9.81
N LYS A 36 -20.54 2.32 -8.99
CA LYS A 36 -20.32 3.50 -8.11
C LYS A 36 -19.20 3.25 -7.11
N ILE A 37 -19.20 2.09 -6.46
CA ILE A 37 -18.15 1.71 -5.50
C ILE A 37 -16.79 1.60 -6.18
N SER A 38 -16.75 1.06 -7.39
CA SER A 38 -15.51 0.95 -8.17
C SER A 38 -14.94 2.32 -8.50
N LEU A 39 -15.80 3.28 -8.85
CA LEU A 39 -15.39 4.67 -9.07
C LEU A 39 -14.91 5.34 -7.76
N ILE A 40 -15.61 5.17 -6.64
CA ILE A 40 -15.21 5.69 -5.32
C ILE A 40 -13.83 5.18 -4.89
N LYS A 41 -13.57 3.87 -5.08
CA LYS A 41 -12.24 3.27 -4.83
C LYS A 41 -11.15 3.91 -5.69
N ARG A 42 -11.44 4.14 -6.97
CA ARG A 42 -10.51 4.82 -7.88
C ARG A 42 -10.24 6.25 -7.41
N LEU A 43 -11.26 7.02 -7.02
CA LEU A 43 -11.09 8.37 -6.50
C LEU A 43 -10.20 8.40 -5.24
N TYR A 44 -10.36 7.44 -4.33
CA TYR A 44 -9.51 7.33 -3.13
C TYR A 44 -8.07 6.92 -3.46
N ALA A 45 -7.88 5.94 -4.34
CA ALA A 45 -6.55 5.50 -4.78
C ALA A 45 -5.79 6.61 -5.53
N GLU A 46 -6.51 7.43 -6.30
CA GLU A 46 -5.99 8.62 -6.95
C GLU A 46 -5.76 9.79 -5.96
N GLY A 47 -6.13 9.64 -4.69
CA GLY A 47 -5.96 10.65 -3.64
C GLY A 47 -6.91 11.84 -3.75
N ARG A 48 -7.97 11.75 -4.57
CA ARG A 48 -8.96 12.82 -4.78
C ARG A 48 -9.92 12.98 -3.61
N ILE A 49 -10.16 11.89 -2.88
CA ILE A 49 -10.95 11.87 -1.66
C ILE A 49 -10.11 11.26 -0.54
N ASP A 50 -10.31 11.74 0.68
CA ASP A 50 -9.65 11.18 1.86
C ASP A 50 -10.38 9.93 2.38
N LYS A 51 -9.82 9.34 3.43
CA LYS A 51 -10.29 8.06 3.98
C LYS A 51 -11.71 8.17 4.53
N ASP A 52 -12.04 9.26 5.19
CA ASP A 52 -13.36 9.45 5.82
C ASP A 52 -14.43 9.67 4.75
N ARG A 53 -14.12 10.45 3.71
CA ARG A 53 -15.03 10.68 2.58
C ARG A 53 -15.19 9.44 1.70
N TYR A 54 -14.15 8.61 1.59
CA TYR A 54 -14.24 7.30 0.94
C TYR A 54 -15.28 6.38 1.61
N TYR A 55 -15.27 6.23 2.94
CA TYR A 55 -16.25 5.39 3.63
C TYR A 55 -17.66 5.99 3.58
N SER A 56 -17.79 7.31 3.75
CA SER A 56 -19.08 8.01 3.65
C SER A 56 -19.74 7.86 2.27
N LEU A 57 -18.99 8.04 1.18
CA LEU A 57 -19.52 7.87 -0.18
C LEU A 57 -19.87 6.41 -0.47
N LYS A 58 -19.06 5.47 0.03
CA LYS A 58 -19.32 4.05 -0.12
C LYS A 58 -20.64 3.65 0.56
N ASP A 59 -20.91 4.13 1.77
CA ASP A 59 -22.16 3.84 2.48
C ASP A 59 -23.38 4.48 1.79
N ARG A 60 -23.25 5.72 1.29
CA ARG A 60 -24.30 6.36 0.51
C ARG A 60 -24.60 5.64 -0.81
N ALA A 61 -23.59 5.06 -1.46
CA ALA A 61 -23.78 4.25 -2.66
C ALA A 61 -24.61 3.00 -2.36
N TYR A 62 -24.32 2.28 -1.26
CA TYR A 62 -25.09 1.10 -0.86
C TYR A 62 -26.54 1.42 -0.45
N ASN A 63 -26.76 2.60 0.12
CA ASN A 63 -28.11 3.05 0.51
C ASN A 63 -28.91 3.64 -0.66
N GLY A 64 -28.32 3.75 -1.86
CA GLY A 64 -28.97 4.29 -3.06
C GLY A 64 -29.03 5.82 -3.13
N ASP A 65 -28.43 6.53 -2.17
CA ASP A 65 -28.48 7.98 -1.99
C ASP A 65 -27.28 8.71 -2.63
N LEU A 66 -26.71 8.09 -3.67
CA LEU A 66 -25.57 8.61 -4.41
C LEU A 66 -25.73 8.33 -5.90
N SER A 67 -25.71 9.39 -6.71
CA SER A 67 -25.75 9.28 -8.17
C SER A 67 -24.35 9.27 -8.78
N PHE A 68 -24.25 8.78 -10.01
CA PHE A 68 -23.00 8.81 -10.77
C PHE A 68 -22.53 10.21 -11.10
N GLU A 69 -23.47 11.09 -11.42
CA GLU A 69 -23.21 12.51 -11.68
C GLU A 69 -22.53 13.12 -10.47
N GLN A 70 -23.02 12.88 -9.24
CA GLN A 70 -22.38 13.36 -8.02
C GLN A 70 -20.94 12.84 -7.83
N LEU A 71 -20.64 11.60 -8.25
CA LEU A 71 -19.28 11.06 -8.20
C LEU A 71 -18.38 11.64 -9.28
N MET A 72 -18.92 11.92 -10.46
CA MET A 72 -18.20 12.58 -11.56
C MET A 72 -17.98 14.06 -11.24
N ASP A 73 -18.94 14.72 -10.62
CA ASP A 73 -18.80 16.06 -10.07
C ASP A 73 -17.72 16.09 -9.00
N ILE A 74 -17.61 15.07 -8.14
CA ILE A 74 -16.47 14.98 -7.19
C ILE A 74 -15.16 14.81 -7.96
N LYS A 75 -15.15 13.97 -9.01
CA LYS A 75 -13.96 13.77 -9.85
C LYS A 75 -13.52 15.07 -10.56
N GLU A 76 -14.46 15.85 -11.07
CA GLU A 76 -14.27 17.09 -11.82
C GLU A 76 -14.05 18.30 -10.89
N SER A 77 -14.78 18.41 -9.78
CA SER A 77 -14.55 19.42 -8.74
C SER A 77 -13.23 19.18 -8.02
N SER A 78 -12.71 17.96 -7.90
CA SER A 78 -11.34 17.78 -7.40
C SER A 78 -10.29 18.39 -8.35
N PHE A 79 -10.64 18.64 -9.62
CA PHE A 79 -9.80 19.34 -10.60
C PHE A 79 -9.95 20.86 -10.52
N ASP A 80 -11.16 21.40 -10.38
CA ASP A 80 -11.41 22.86 -10.39
C ASP A 80 -11.52 23.50 -8.99
N SER A 81 -11.81 22.72 -7.95
CA SER A 81 -11.88 23.15 -6.55
C SER A 81 -10.71 22.63 -5.71
N ARG A 82 -9.49 22.85 -6.21
CA ARG A 82 -8.43 23.40 -5.32
C ARG A 82 -8.80 24.80 -4.82
N GLU A 83 -9.80 25.44 -5.42
CA GLU A 83 -10.57 26.55 -4.84
C GLU A 83 -11.89 26.06 -4.25
N ASN A 84 -11.95 25.92 -2.92
CA ASN A 84 -13.06 26.30 -2.03
C ASN A 84 -13.03 25.45 -0.76
N SER A 85 -12.24 25.89 0.21
CA SER A 85 -12.40 25.44 1.59
C SER A 85 -13.71 25.98 2.16
N SER A 86 -14.59 25.05 2.53
CA SER A 86 -15.46 25.07 3.72
C SER A 86 -16.52 26.18 3.87
N TYR A 87 -17.78 25.71 3.90
CA TYR A 87 -18.92 26.14 4.72
C TYR A 87 -18.97 27.56 5.31
N ASP A 88 -20.06 28.24 4.93
CA ASP A 88 -20.60 29.50 5.42
C ASP A 88 -20.93 29.47 6.93
N ASN A 89 -20.13 30.18 7.75
CA ASN A 89 -20.60 31.22 8.69
C ASN A 89 -19.43 31.77 9.54
N GLU A 90 -19.43 33.10 9.67
CA GLU A 90 -18.41 33.95 10.28
C GLU A 90 -17.98 33.51 11.69
N VAL A 91 -16.74 33.02 11.79
CA VAL A 91 -15.87 33.25 12.95
C VAL A 91 -14.53 33.69 12.39
N LYS A 92 -14.16 34.95 12.64
CA LYS A 92 -12.82 35.48 12.34
C LYS A 92 -11.79 34.80 13.25
N GLU A 93 -11.30 33.63 12.88
CA GLU A 93 -10.12 33.01 13.50
C GLU A 93 -9.26 32.28 12.47
N ASP A 94 -8.14 32.92 12.12
CA ASP A 94 -6.85 32.38 11.65
C ASP A 94 -6.79 31.38 10.47
N GLU A 95 -6.69 31.94 9.26
CA GLU A 95 -6.31 31.28 7.99
C GLU A 95 -4.89 30.67 7.95
N SER A 96 -4.13 30.70 9.04
CA SER A 96 -2.78 30.10 9.11
C SER A 96 -2.76 28.63 9.57
N ASN A 97 -3.80 28.13 10.24
CA ASN A 97 -3.69 26.90 11.05
C ASN A 97 -4.01 25.58 10.34
N ASN A 98 -4.50 25.58 9.09
CA ASN A 98 -4.76 24.33 8.35
C ASN A 98 -3.58 23.84 7.51
N LYS A 99 -2.57 24.68 7.27
CA LYS A 99 -1.44 24.39 6.36
C LYS A 99 -0.31 23.63 7.04
N ASP A 100 -0.08 23.84 8.34
CA ASP A 100 0.86 23.02 9.12
C ASP A 100 0.33 21.59 9.36
N LYS A 101 -0.99 21.39 9.28
CA LYS A 101 -1.60 20.06 9.45
C LYS A 101 -1.21 19.09 8.33
N SER A 102 -0.96 19.54 7.09
CA SER A 102 -0.62 18.65 5.97
C SER A 102 0.83 18.16 6.06
N ILE A 103 1.79 19.05 6.34
CA ILE A 103 3.20 18.68 6.57
C ILE A 103 3.30 17.77 7.80
N ASN A 104 2.57 18.08 8.88
CA ASN A 104 2.55 17.24 10.06
C ASN A 104 1.99 15.84 9.76
N LYS A 105 0.96 15.71 8.92
CA LYS A 105 0.44 14.39 8.47
C LYS A 105 1.48 13.56 7.71
N TYR A 106 2.31 14.16 6.85
CA TYR A 106 3.35 13.43 6.14
C TYR A 106 4.50 13.01 7.07
N LYS A 107 4.90 13.89 7.98
CA LYS A 107 5.90 13.58 9.02
C LYS A 107 5.43 12.48 9.97
N GLU A 108 4.15 12.48 10.35
CA GLU A 108 3.54 11.41 11.14
C GLU A 108 3.52 10.08 10.39
N LYS A 109 3.16 10.09 9.10
CA LYS A 109 3.20 8.89 8.25
C LYS A 109 4.62 8.31 8.12
N ILE A 110 5.64 9.16 7.93
CA ILE A 110 7.03 8.71 7.89
C ILE A 110 7.40 8.04 9.22
N LYS A 111 7.09 8.65 10.36
CA LYS A 111 7.34 8.06 11.68
C LYS A 111 6.63 6.71 11.89
N GLU A 112 5.40 6.56 11.40
CA GLU A 112 4.68 5.29 11.46
C GLU A 112 5.32 4.22 10.58
N LEU A 113 5.78 4.59 9.38
CA LEU A 113 6.51 3.71 8.47
C LEU A 113 7.86 3.29 9.04
N GLU A 114 8.61 4.20 9.65
CA GLU A 114 9.86 3.90 10.36
C GLU A 114 9.64 2.92 11.51
N LYS A 115 8.63 3.15 12.35
CA LYS A 115 8.24 2.18 13.41
C LYS A 115 7.83 0.83 12.85
N SER A 116 7.17 0.81 11.69
CA SER A 116 6.82 -0.44 11.02
C SER A 116 8.08 -1.16 10.53
N LYS A 117 9.02 -0.44 9.92
CA LYS A 117 10.31 -0.96 9.49
C LYS A 117 11.09 -1.57 10.65
N GLU A 118 11.21 -0.86 11.78
CA GLU A 118 11.87 -1.36 13.00
C GLU A 118 11.24 -2.68 13.49
N LYS A 119 9.90 -2.80 13.44
CA LYS A 119 9.22 -4.05 13.80
C LYS A 119 9.58 -5.18 12.84
N VAL A 120 9.58 -4.92 11.53
CA VAL A 120 9.96 -5.92 10.52
C VAL A 120 11.42 -6.36 10.71
N ASP A 121 12.33 -5.41 10.93
CA ASP A 121 13.75 -5.70 11.22
C ASP A 121 13.93 -6.52 12.51
N SER A 122 13.13 -6.25 13.55
CA SER A 122 13.16 -7.04 14.78
C SER A 122 12.72 -8.50 14.56
N ILE A 123 11.72 -8.73 13.70
CA ILE A 123 11.24 -10.07 13.35
C ILE A 123 12.30 -10.78 12.51
N ARG A 124 12.90 -10.08 11.54
CA ARG A 124 13.98 -10.61 10.71
C ARG A 124 15.17 -11.04 11.56
N SER A 125 15.58 -10.22 12.52
CA SER A 125 16.69 -10.56 13.44
C SER A 125 16.40 -11.85 14.20
N LYS A 126 15.18 -12.02 14.73
CA LYS A 126 14.76 -13.27 15.40
C LYS A 126 14.77 -14.50 14.47
N ILE A 127 14.38 -14.32 13.20
CA ILE A 127 14.45 -15.39 12.21
C ILE A 127 15.91 -15.77 11.94
N GLN A 128 16.80 -14.79 11.87
CA GLN A 128 18.22 -14.99 11.64
C GLN A 128 18.89 -15.73 12.82
N ASP A 129 18.54 -15.37 14.05
CA ASP A 129 18.98 -16.10 15.25
C ASP A 129 18.50 -17.56 15.21
N ARG A 130 17.22 -17.78 14.90
CA ARG A 130 16.66 -19.14 14.81
C ARG A 130 17.29 -19.95 13.67
N LEU A 131 17.64 -19.33 12.55
CA LEU A 131 18.36 -19.97 11.46
C LEU A 131 19.75 -20.44 11.90
N ASN A 132 20.46 -19.63 12.68
CA ASN A 132 21.77 -20.01 13.21
C ASN A 132 21.66 -21.19 14.18
N GLU A 133 20.65 -21.21 15.06
CA GLU A 133 20.38 -22.35 15.95
C GLU A 133 20.09 -23.63 15.16
N LEU A 134 19.21 -23.56 14.16
CA LEU A 134 18.86 -24.71 13.33
C LEU A 134 20.06 -25.23 12.52
N LEU A 135 20.97 -24.36 12.08
CA LEU A 135 22.20 -24.78 11.41
C LEU A 135 23.11 -25.58 12.35
N GLN A 136 23.23 -25.17 13.62
CA GLN A 136 23.99 -25.93 14.62
C GLN A 136 23.30 -27.25 14.99
N GLU A 137 21.96 -27.25 15.11
CA GLU A 137 21.20 -28.48 15.35
C GLU A 137 21.35 -29.47 14.20
N LYS A 138 21.34 -28.98 12.96
CA LYS A 138 21.58 -29.77 11.74
C LYS A 138 22.95 -30.46 11.79
N GLU A 139 24.00 -29.71 12.08
CA GLU A 139 25.38 -30.22 12.13
C GLU A 139 25.53 -31.29 13.22
N LYS A 140 24.97 -31.04 14.41
CA LYS A 140 24.93 -32.04 15.49
C LYS A 140 24.19 -33.32 15.10
N SER A 141 23.06 -33.20 14.40
CA SER A 141 22.29 -34.36 13.94
C SER A 141 23.08 -35.18 12.91
N GLU A 142 23.86 -34.52 12.06
CA GLU A 142 24.76 -35.16 11.10
C GLU A 142 25.90 -35.92 11.80
N GLU A 143 26.60 -35.29 12.74
CA GLU A 143 27.65 -35.93 13.54
C GLU A 143 27.12 -37.15 14.33
N MET A 144 25.92 -37.04 14.89
CA MET A 144 25.27 -38.15 15.60
C MET A 144 24.89 -39.29 14.65
N ALA A 145 24.41 -38.98 13.45
CA ALA A 145 24.12 -40.00 12.43
C ALA A 145 25.40 -40.74 12.01
N GLU A 146 26.48 -40.02 11.75
CA GLU A 146 27.77 -40.59 11.34
C GLU A 146 28.37 -41.50 12.41
N SER A 147 28.35 -41.07 13.67
CA SER A 147 28.86 -41.87 14.80
C SER A 147 28.03 -43.12 15.09
N MET A 148 26.73 -43.12 14.76
CA MET A 148 25.82 -44.24 14.99
C MET A 148 25.76 -45.22 13.82
N VAL A 149 26.23 -44.85 12.63
CA VAL A 149 26.14 -45.68 11.41
C VAL A 149 26.76 -47.07 11.59
N SER A 150 27.84 -47.17 12.37
CA SER A 150 28.53 -48.44 12.64
C SER A 150 27.92 -49.26 13.78
N SER A 151 27.13 -48.64 14.67
CA SER A 151 26.64 -49.27 15.90
C SER A 151 25.14 -49.58 15.85
N SER A 152 24.34 -48.74 15.19
CA SER A 152 22.91 -48.95 14.98
C SER A 152 22.40 -48.15 13.78
N GLU A 153 22.08 -48.87 12.70
CA GLU A 153 21.53 -48.26 11.49
C GLU A 153 20.17 -47.58 11.76
N GLU A 154 19.35 -48.16 12.63
CA GLU A 154 18.03 -47.60 12.95
C GLU A 154 18.15 -46.24 13.67
N THR A 155 19.08 -46.08 14.62
CA THR A 155 19.29 -44.78 15.27
C THR A 155 19.94 -43.78 14.34
N ALA A 156 20.89 -44.20 13.49
CA ALA A 156 21.47 -43.34 12.46
C ALA A 156 20.39 -42.79 11.51
N ARG A 157 19.44 -43.64 11.07
CA ARG A 157 18.29 -43.21 10.25
C ARG A 157 17.42 -42.16 10.96
N LYS A 158 17.14 -42.32 12.26
CA LYS A 158 16.37 -41.32 13.04
C LYS A 158 17.06 -39.95 13.06
N TYR A 159 18.39 -39.91 13.19
CA TYR A 159 19.14 -38.65 13.12
C TYR A 159 19.14 -38.03 11.71
N ILE A 160 19.11 -38.85 10.66
CA ILE A 160 18.96 -38.38 9.28
C ILE A 160 17.55 -37.80 9.06
N ASP A 161 16.50 -38.47 9.53
CA ASP A 161 15.13 -37.97 9.43
C ASP A 161 14.98 -36.61 10.15
N ASN A 162 15.51 -36.50 11.37
CA ASN A 162 15.55 -35.22 12.10
C ASN A 162 16.32 -34.14 11.32
N LYS A 163 17.44 -34.49 10.66
CA LYS A 163 18.21 -33.56 9.82
C LYS A 163 17.36 -33.04 8.66
N LEU A 164 16.58 -33.91 8.01
CA LEU A 164 15.69 -33.51 6.91
C LEU A 164 14.59 -32.55 7.38
N ASP A 165 13.98 -32.81 8.53
CA ASP A 165 12.98 -31.92 9.14
C ASP A 165 13.58 -30.53 9.46
N ILE A 166 14.82 -30.50 9.97
CA ILE A 166 15.55 -29.25 10.23
C ILE A 166 15.84 -28.52 8.91
N GLU A 167 16.25 -29.23 7.86
CA GLU A 167 16.52 -28.63 6.55
C GLU A 167 15.26 -28.01 5.92
N GLU A 168 14.10 -28.68 6.04
CA GLU A 168 12.82 -28.13 5.58
C GLU A 168 12.49 -26.82 6.32
N ASN A 169 12.62 -26.83 7.65
CA ASN A 169 12.40 -25.64 8.48
C ASN A 169 13.34 -24.48 8.09
N ILE A 170 14.62 -24.77 7.84
CA ILE A 170 15.59 -23.78 7.37
C ILE A 170 15.15 -23.17 6.03
N GLN A 171 14.66 -23.98 5.08
CA GLN A 171 14.20 -23.47 3.78
C GLN A 171 12.98 -22.55 3.93
N VAL A 172 12.01 -22.92 4.78
CA VAL A 172 10.83 -22.10 5.07
C VAL A 172 11.23 -20.76 5.68
N LEU A 173 12.12 -20.77 6.68
CA LEU A 173 12.59 -19.55 7.34
C LEU A 173 13.38 -18.64 6.38
N LYS A 174 14.24 -19.20 5.52
CA LYS A 174 14.96 -18.42 4.49
C LYS A 174 14.02 -17.76 3.47
N LYS A 175 12.92 -18.43 3.10
CA LYS A 175 11.90 -17.83 2.21
C LYS A 175 11.23 -16.64 2.92
N ARG A 176 10.83 -16.83 4.17
CA ARG A 176 10.20 -15.79 4.98
C ARG A 176 11.11 -14.60 5.23
N GLU A 177 12.40 -14.84 5.49
CA GLU A 177 13.41 -13.79 5.61
C GLU A 177 13.47 -12.90 4.36
N LYS A 178 13.52 -13.51 3.17
CA LYS A 178 13.49 -12.76 1.89
C LYS A 178 12.20 -12.00 1.66
N GLU A 179 11.07 -12.52 2.12
CA GLU A 179 9.79 -11.80 2.05
C GLU A 179 9.80 -10.55 2.95
N LEU A 180 10.38 -10.64 4.15
CA LEU A 180 10.55 -9.50 5.04
C LEU A 180 11.52 -8.46 4.45
N GLU A 181 12.60 -8.89 3.79
CA GLU A 181 13.50 -7.97 3.07
C GLU A 181 12.75 -7.18 1.99
N LYS A 182 11.89 -7.84 1.20
CA LYS A 182 11.05 -7.13 0.21
C LYS A 182 10.10 -6.14 0.85
N GLN A 183 9.51 -6.48 2.00
CA GLN A 183 8.63 -5.56 2.74
C GLN A 183 9.40 -4.32 3.22
N ILE A 184 10.65 -4.49 3.68
CA ILE A 184 11.51 -3.37 4.06
C ILE A 184 11.80 -2.48 2.85
N ASP A 185 12.16 -3.08 1.70
CA ASP A 185 12.42 -2.34 0.46
C ASP A 185 11.18 -1.56 -0.02
N GLU A 186 9.99 -2.14 0.13
CA GLU A 186 8.72 -1.47 -0.17
C GLU A 186 8.47 -0.30 0.77
N ILE A 187 8.68 -0.47 2.08
CA ILE A 187 8.57 0.62 3.06
C ILE A 187 9.55 1.75 2.69
N ASP A 188 10.80 1.44 2.37
CA ASP A 188 11.81 2.45 2.00
C ASP A 188 11.44 3.21 0.73
N LYS A 189 10.82 2.54 -0.26
CA LYS A 189 10.28 3.22 -1.45
C LYS A 189 9.15 4.17 -1.06
N THR A 190 8.21 3.73 -0.21
CA THR A 190 7.10 4.59 0.22
C THR A 190 7.56 5.81 1.02
N ILE A 191 8.60 5.67 1.85
CA ILE A 191 9.19 6.80 2.58
C ILE A 191 9.76 7.83 1.59
N LYS A 192 10.55 7.38 0.60
CA LYS A 192 11.11 8.28 -0.44
C LYS A 192 10.04 8.98 -1.27
N GLU A 193 8.96 8.28 -1.60
CA GLU A 193 7.82 8.88 -2.31
C GLU A 193 7.14 9.96 -1.46
N ILE A 194 7.01 9.75 -0.15
CA ILE A 194 6.43 10.76 0.76
C ILE A 194 7.37 11.95 0.91
N ASP A 195 8.67 11.73 1.07
CA ASP A 195 9.67 12.81 1.15
C ASP A 195 9.66 13.68 -0.11
N THR A 196 9.58 13.05 -1.29
CA THR A 196 9.50 13.77 -2.56
C THR A 196 8.24 14.64 -2.61
N LYS A 197 7.09 14.10 -2.17
CA LYS A 197 5.83 14.87 -2.10
C LYS A 197 5.90 16.03 -1.10
N MET A 198 6.64 15.87 0.01
CA MET A 198 6.90 16.97 0.94
C MET A 198 7.73 18.08 0.30
N LEU A 199 8.80 17.72 -0.42
CA LEU A 199 9.64 18.70 -1.13
C LEU A 199 8.87 19.43 -2.23
N ASP A 200 8.06 18.72 -3.00
CA ASP A 200 7.20 19.32 -4.02
C ASP A 200 6.20 20.32 -3.40
N TYR A 201 5.62 19.97 -2.25
CA TYR A 201 4.73 20.86 -1.50
C TYR A 201 5.44 22.13 -1.02
N GLU A 202 6.65 22.01 -0.46
CA GLU A 202 7.45 23.14 -0.03
C GLU A 202 7.88 24.03 -1.20
N ALA A 203 8.22 23.44 -2.35
CA ALA A 203 8.58 24.19 -3.56
C ALA A 203 7.38 25.00 -4.10
N VAL A 204 6.19 24.41 -4.13
CA VAL A 204 4.96 25.12 -4.52
C VAL A 204 4.67 26.27 -3.56
N LYS A 205 4.83 26.05 -2.24
CA LYS A 205 4.65 27.11 -1.23
C LYS A 205 5.59 28.30 -1.48
N LEU A 206 6.87 28.05 -1.76
CA LEU A 206 7.84 29.10 -2.06
C LEU A 206 7.48 29.86 -3.35
N GLN A 207 6.95 29.17 -4.37
CA GLN A 207 6.49 29.82 -5.59
C GLN A 207 5.27 30.73 -5.36
N GLU A 208 4.32 30.30 -4.54
CA GLU A 208 3.16 31.12 -4.14
C GLU A 208 3.59 32.37 -3.35
N GLU A 209 4.51 32.22 -2.39
CA GLU A 209 5.07 33.34 -1.63
C GLU A 209 5.77 34.35 -2.55
N LEU A 210 6.60 33.87 -3.49
CA LEU A 210 7.26 34.73 -4.48
C LEU A 210 6.27 35.44 -5.42
N ALA A 211 5.17 34.77 -5.80
CA ALA A 211 4.16 35.35 -6.67
C ALA A 211 3.35 36.45 -5.96
N ASN A 212 3.08 36.28 -4.67
CA ASN A 212 2.38 37.29 -3.86
C ASN A 212 3.24 38.55 -3.65
N ILE A 213 4.53 38.38 -3.33
CA ILE A 213 5.48 39.51 -3.21
C ILE A 213 5.56 40.32 -4.52
N LYS A 214 5.50 39.67 -5.68
CA LYS A 214 5.51 40.35 -6.99
C LYS A 214 4.22 41.13 -7.30
N LYS A 215 3.10 40.79 -6.67
CA LYS A 215 1.82 41.51 -6.84
C LYS A 215 1.73 42.75 -5.93
N ASP A 216 2.49 42.76 -4.84
CA ASP A 216 2.54 43.88 -3.88
C ASP A 216 3.56 44.96 -4.26
N ILE A 217 4.26 44.81 -5.40
CA ILE A 217 5.19 45.78 -6.01
C ILE A 217 4.58 46.36 -7.29
#